data_AF-A0A2R4ZRR7-F1
#
_entry.id   AF-A0A2R4ZRR7-F1
#
_cell.length_a   1.000
_cell.length_b   1.000
_cell.length_c   1.000
_cell.angle_alpha   90.00
_cell.angle_beta   90.00
_cell.angle_gamma   90.00
#
_symmetry.space_group_name_H-M   'P 1'
#
loop_
_entity.id
_entity.type
_entity.pdbx_description
1 polymer ?
#
loop_
_entity_poly.entity_id
_entity_poly.type
_entity_poly.pdbx_seq_one_letter_code
_entity_poly.pdbx_strand_id
1 'polypeptide(L)'
;MHRYLLRLSGEISLKGGLRGSLERRLIRNIRDTLGSEIISIERIDGGRIYVEASRDLSEDLTRFFGVVEVLEVVVESSKDLYELSKKIRDHFCHSLTNKKFAVRVRRTGSTGYTSLDAARVIGSALLDCSAGVDLENPDETVYVEVRGERAFISLGSMKHRGYGGLPLGSSEKVLSLFSGGFDSPVATWMIMRRGSPADIVHYVMGSPDNTIRALKVGEVLVKRWSLKYDPRVFVIDFSEIITEIRSKVRRKLWQPALRRAMYLVGRSVAEKVKASAIVTGEAVWEASSQRLSALYASQKGIDLLILRPLIGFDKAEIMRLSKDLGLYEYSSKVVESCFIGSGNPLYIDPESLVEEFAKIDKGVFDHALERAIEISYNTGWEEEVIKHFKSDLVSIDTIPEGSIIVDITRKRGYGSIRGLDDLEELLRKGERVVLVCEFGEASEALARHLREEGYEVYSLRGGYRKLKQIIAQQ
;
A
#
# COMPACT_ATOMS: atom_id res chain seq x y z
N MET A 1 24.26 -1.98 -23.53
CA MET A 1 24.16 -3.15 -22.64
C MET A 1 24.54 -2.69 -21.24
N HIS A 2 23.63 -2.84 -20.28
CA HIS A 2 23.84 -2.43 -18.91
C HIS A 2 24.13 -3.66 -18.04
N ARG A 3 24.97 -3.51 -17.03
CA ARG A 3 25.42 -4.60 -16.18
C ARG A 3 25.29 -4.20 -14.72
N TYR A 4 24.71 -5.08 -13.92
CA TYR A 4 24.46 -4.82 -12.51
C TYR A 4 24.98 -5.96 -11.64
N LEU A 5 25.51 -5.60 -10.48
CA LEU A 5 25.79 -6.52 -9.40
C LEU A 5 24.87 -6.20 -8.23
N LEU A 6 23.88 -7.07 -7.99
CA LEU A 6 22.92 -6.92 -6.90
C LEU A 6 23.51 -7.45 -5.62
N ARG A 7 23.49 -6.64 -4.56
CA ARG A 7 23.77 -7.05 -3.20
C ARG A 7 22.49 -7.39 -2.48
N LEU A 8 22.43 -8.62 -1.99
CA LEU A 8 21.25 -9.13 -1.29
C LEU A 8 21.25 -8.77 0.18
N SER A 9 20.06 -8.75 0.76
CA SER A 9 19.83 -8.53 2.19
C SER A 9 20.60 -9.53 3.04
N GLY A 10 21.21 -9.04 4.13
CA GLY A 10 21.84 -9.89 5.13
C GLY A 10 20.84 -10.90 5.71
N GLU A 11 19.56 -10.56 5.75
CA GLU A 11 18.49 -11.46 6.18
C GLU A 11 18.36 -12.70 5.31
N ILE A 12 18.61 -12.61 3.99
CA ILE A 12 18.62 -13.77 3.09
C ILE A 12 19.80 -14.68 3.44
N SER A 13 20.95 -14.10 3.79
CA SER A 13 22.16 -14.83 4.15
C SER A 13 22.04 -15.55 5.50
N LEU A 14 21.29 -14.98 6.45
CA LEU A 14 21.06 -15.54 7.79
C LEU A 14 20.07 -16.72 7.81
N LYS A 15 19.35 -17.00 6.72
CA LYS A 15 18.33 -18.06 6.66
C LYS A 15 18.88 -19.47 6.36
N GLY A 16 20.18 -19.68 6.50
CA GLY A 16 20.82 -21.00 6.42
C GLY A 16 20.44 -21.77 5.15
N GLY A 17 19.88 -22.97 5.32
CA GLY A 17 19.46 -23.86 4.21
C GLY A 17 18.43 -23.25 3.25
N LEU A 18 17.67 -22.22 3.67
CA LEU A 18 16.68 -21.56 2.81
C LEU A 18 17.29 -20.52 1.86
N ARG A 19 18.54 -20.11 2.08
CA ARG A 19 19.21 -19.06 1.30
C ARG A 19 19.11 -19.30 -0.21
N GLY A 20 19.44 -20.51 -0.67
CA GLY A 20 19.41 -20.84 -2.09
C GLY A 20 18.00 -20.77 -2.68
N SER A 21 16.97 -21.09 -1.88
CA SER A 21 15.56 -20.99 -2.31
C SER A 21 15.12 -19.53 -2.46
N LEU A 22 15.49 -18.68 -1.50
CA LEU A 22 15.22 -17.24 -1.54
C LEU A 22 15.91 -16.56 -2.73
N GLU A 23 17.20 -16.85 -2.96
CA GLU A 23 17.94 -16.29 -4.10
C GLU A 23 17.31 -16.70 -5.44
N ARG A 24 16.88 -17.97 -5.59
CA ARG A 24 16.16 -18.43 -6.78
C ARG A 24 14.81 -17.76 -6.96
N ARG A 25 14.07 -17.53 -5.87
CA ARG A 25 12.78 -16.81 -5.90
C ARG A 25 12.98 -15.37 -6.35
N LEU A 26 13.99 -14.67 -5.84
CA LEU A 26 14.30 -13.30 -6.28
C LEU A 26 14.61 -13.24 -7.78
N ILE A 27 15.45 -14.15 -8.28
CA ILE A 27 15.76 -14.24 -9.71
C ILE A 27 14.50 -14.48 -10.53
N ARG A 28 13.62 -15.37 -10.07
CA ARG A 28 12.33 -15.62 -10.73
C ARG A 28 11.48 -14.36 -10.78
N ASN A 29 11.32 -13.66 -9.65
CA ASN A 29 10.53 -12.42 -9.60
C ASN A 29 11.09 -11.37 -10.60
N ILE A 30 12.41 -11.22 -10.68
CA ILE A 30 13.06 -10.31 -11.65
C ILE A 30 12.77 -10.75 -13.09
N ARG A 31 12.98 -12.03 -13.42
CA ARG A 31 12.73 -12.56 -14.78
C ARG A 31 11.27 -12.45 -15.19
N ASP A 32 10.35 -12.76 -14.28
CA ASP A 32 8.92 -12.76 -14.59
C ASP A 32 8.38 -11.33 -14.77
N THR A 33 9.06 -10.33 -14.20
CA THR A 33 8.67 -8.91 -14.28
C THR A 33 9.37 -8.17 -15.43
N LEU A 34 10.65 -8.44 -15.67
CA LEU A 34 11.52 -7.69 -16.60
C LEU A 34 12.09 -8.57 -17.72
N GLY A 35 11.48 -9.73 -17.99
CA GLY A 35 12.09 -10.79 -18.79
C GLY A 35 12.50 -10.37 -20.20
N SER A 36 11.75 -9.47 -20.84
CA SER A 36 12.09 -8.92 -22.16
C SER A 36 13.37 -8.08 -22.17
N GLU A 37 13.74 -7.51 -21.02
CA GLU A 37 14.89 -6.62 -20.89
C GLU A 37 16.12 -7.30 -20.29
N ILE A 38 15.95 -8.48 -19.68
CA ILE A 38 17.03 -9.27 -19.09
C ILE A 38 17.70 -10.13 -20.16
N ILE A 39 18.96 -9.82 -20.48
CA ILE A 39 19.81 -10.61 -21.37
C ILE A 39 20.32 -11.85 -20.63
N SER A 40 20.84 -11.66 -19.42
CA SER A 40 21.33 -12.74 -18.57
C SER A 40 21.15 -12.39 -17.10
N ILE A 41 20.94 -13.41 -16.26
CA ILE A 41 20.87 -13.24 -14.81
C ILE A 41 21.34 -14.52 -14.13
N GLU A 42 22.35 -14.39 -13.27
CA GLU A 42 23.01 -15.52 -12.62
C GLU A 42 23.29 -15.24 -11.14
N ARG A 43 23.29 -16.30 -10.33
CA ARG A 43 23.75 -16.23 -8.93
C ARG A 43 25.26 -16.24 -8.93
N ILE A 44 25.84 -15.37 -8.10
CA ILE A 44 27.26 -15.37 -7.78
C ILE A 44 27.41 -15.66 -6.29
N ASP A 45 28.50 -16.33 -5.91
CA ASP A 45 28.81 -16.67 -4.52
C ASP A 45 28.76 -15.46 -3.57
N GLY A 46 28.53 -15.70 -2.28
CA GLY A 46 28.52 -14.63 -1.29
C GLY A 46 27.32 -13.67 -1.36
N GLY A 47 26.20 -14.10 -1.94
CA GLY A 47 24.92 -13.39 -1.87
C GLY A 47 24.87 -12.26 -2.88
N ARG A 48 25.24 -12.59 -4.11
CA ARG A 48 25.28 -11.68 -5.26
C ARG A 48 24.44 -12.24 -6.39
N ILE A 49 23.81 -11.36 -7.14
CA ILE A 49 23.18 -11.70 -8.41
C ILE A 49 23.77 -10.76 -9.45
N TYR A 50 24.29 -11.31 -10.54
CA TYR A 50 24.72 -10.54 -11.69
C TYR A 50 23.60 -10.50 -12.72
N VAL A 51 23.37 -9.31 -13.29
CA VAL A 51 22.32 -9.05 -14.26
C VAL A 51 22.91 -8.30 -15.45
N GLU A 52 22.60 -8.76 -16.66
CA GLU A 52 22.83 -8.03 -17.89
C GLU A 52 21.48 -7.66 -18.51
N ALA A 53 21.37 -6.41 -18.94
CA ALA A 53 20.13 -5.86 -19.46
C ALA A 53 20.30 -5.08 -20.77
N SER A 54 19.24 -5.08 -21.57
CA SER A 54 19.18 -4.37 -22.85
C SER A 54 19.05 -2.85 -22.69
N ARG A 55 18.42 -2.39 -21.61
CA ARG A 55 18.27 -0.98 -21.21
C ARG A 55 18.71 -0.74 -19.76
N ASP A 56 18.69 0.52 -19.33
CA ASP A 56 18.90 0.84 -17.93
C ASP A 56 17.73 0.34 -17.07
N LEU A 57 18.06 -0.46 -16.05
CA LEU A 57 17.17 -1.04 -15.04
C LEU A 57 17.60 -0.64 -13.61
N SER A 58 18.48 0.35 -13.45
CA SER A 58 19.04 0.77 -12.16
C SER A 58 17.96 0.98 -11.10
N GLU A 59 16.95 1.81 -11.40
CA GLU A 59 15.81 2.08 -10.52
C GLU A 59 14.86 0.88 -10.39
N ASP A 60 14.58 0.17 -11.49
CA ASP A 60 13.67 -0.99 -11.50
C ASP A 60 14.14 -2.08 -10.53
N LEU A 61 15.44 -2.37 -10.55
CA LEU A 61 16.06 -3.41 -9.73
C LEU A 61 16.05 -3.07 -8.24
N THR A 62 15.94 -1.78 -7.86
CA THR A 62 15.85 -1.37 -6.44
C THR A 62 14.55 -1.82 -5.76
N ARG A 63 13.47 -1.97 -6.55
CA ARG A 63 12.12 -2.24 -6.04
C ARG A 63 11.89 -3.71 -5.68
N PHE A 64 12.78 -4.61 -6.09
CA PHE A 64 12.69 -6.02 -5.74
C PHE A 64 13.11 -6.26 -4.29
N PHE A 65 12.16 -6.67 -3.45
CA PHE A 65 12.45 -7.05 -2.08
C PHE A 65 13.49 -8.17 -2.02
N GLY A 66 14.45 -8.03 -1.11
CA GLY A 66 15.65 -8.84 -1.03
C GLY A 66 16.91 -8.15 -1.56
N VAL A 67 16.78 -7.11 -2.41
CA VAL A 67 17.91 -6.30 -2.91
C VAL A 67 18.16 -5.13 -1.97
N VAL A 68 19.38 -4.98 -1.46
CA VAL A 68 19.79 -3.84 -0.60
C VAL A 68 20.57 -2.79 -1.39
N GLU A 69 21.30 -3.20 -2.42
CA GLU A 69 22.12 -2.30 -3.23
C GLU A 69 22.12 -2.85 -4.67
N VAL A 70 21.88 -1.96 -5.63
CA VAL A 70 22.08 -2.21 -7.05
C VAL A 70 23.35 -1.46 -7.43
N LEU A 71 24.38 -2.18 -7.84
CA LEU A 71 25.63 -1.59 -8.31
C LEU A 71 25.64 -1.67 -9.83
N GLU A 72 25.66 -0.55 -10.53
CA GLU A 72 26.06 -0.54 -11.94
C GLU A 72 27.55 -0.87 -12.03
N VAL A 73 27.91 -1.82 -12.89
CA VAL A 73 29.26 -2.37 -12.93
C VAL A 73 29.85 -2.42 -14.33
N VAL A 74 31.13 -2.08 -14.42
CA VAL A 74 32.00 -2.56 -15.48
C VAL A 74 32.54 -3.92 -15.06
N VAL A 75 32.58 -4.87 -15.98
CA VAL A 75 33.11 -6.22 -15.73
C VAL A 75 34.34 -6.41 -16.59
N GLU A 76 35.46 -6.69 -15.92
CA GLU A 76 36.74 -6.99 -16.58
C GLU A 76 37.26 -8.35 -16.14
N SER A 77 38.13 -8.94 -16.97
CA SER A 77 38.81 -10.19 -16.65
C SER A 77 40.32 -10.04 -16.84
N SER A 78 41.09 -10.33 -15.78
CA SER A 78 42.54 -10.51 -15.86
C SER A 78 43.09 -11.15 -14.58
N LYS A 79 44.11 -11.99 -14.73
CA LYS A 79 44.93 -12.49 -13.61
C LYS A 79 46.02 -11.51 -13.21
N ASP A 80 46.42 -10.64 -14.13
CA ASP A 80 47.45 -9.64 -13.91
C ASP A 80 46.81 -8.36 -13.36
N LEU A 81 47.20 -8.02 -12.13
CA LEU A 81 46.73 -6.83 -11.45
C LEU A 81 47.10 -5.53 -12.19
N TYR A 82 48.26 -5.49 -12.87
CA TYR A 82 48.67 -4.32 -13.64
C TYR A 82 47.83 -4.15 -14.90
N GLU A 83 47.55 -5.25 -15.62
CA GLU A 83 46.64 -5.22 -16.77
C GLU A 83 45.23 -4.79 -16.33
N LEU A 84 44.72 -5.35 -15.22
CA LEU A 84 43.45 -4.96 -14.65
C LEU A 84 43.42 -3.46 -14.29
N SER A 85 44.48 -2.93 -13.67
CA SER A 85 44.55 -1.50 -13.32
C SER A 85 44.52 -0.58 -14.54
N LYS A 86 45.12 -0.99 -15.66
CA LYS A 86 45.08 -0.24 -16.92
C LYS A 86 43.66 -0.19 -17.47
N LYS A 87 42.97 -1.34 -17.51
CA LYS A 87 41.57 -1.41 -17.95
C LYS A 87 40.67 -0.55 -17.07
N ILE A 88 40.82 -0.62 -15.75
CA ILE A 88 40.06 0.22 -14.80
C ILE A 88 40.33 1.71 -15.07
N ARG A 89 41.59 2.10 -15.29
CA ARG A 89 41.94 3.47 -15.65
C ARG A 89 41.22 3.91 -16.92
N ASP A 90 41.24 3.10 -17.98
CA ASP A 90 40.64 3.44 -19.26
C ASP A 90 39.12 3.69 -19.14
N HIS A 91 38.42 2.96 -18.24
CA HIS A 91 37.00 3.16 -17.99
C HIS A 91 36.67 4.39 -17.13
N PHE A 92 37.47 4.70 -16.10
CA PHE A 92 37.07 5.63 -15.04
C PHE A 92 37.89 6.92 -14.96
N CYS A 93 38.96 7.05 -15.75
CA CYS A 93 39.83 8.22 -15.79
C CYS A 93 39.04 9.54 -15.92
N HIS A 94 38.10 9.62 -16.86
CA HIS A 94 37.29 10.81 -17.06
C HIS A 94 36.40 11.14 -15.85
N SER A 95 35.80 10.14 -15.21
CA SER A 95 34.89 10.29 -14.08
C SER A 95 35.55 10.82 -12.80
N LEU A 96 36.89 10.75 -12.72
CA LEU A 96 37.70 11.21 -11.60
C LEU A 96 38.34 12.60 -11.81
N THR A 97 38.14 13.21 -12.98
CA THR A 97 38.67 14.56 -13.28
C THR A 97 38.28 15.55 -12.18
N ASN A 98 39.26 16.25 -11.61
CA ASN A 98 39.09 17.25 -10.54
C ASN A 98 38.49 16.70 -9.22
N LYS A 99 38.50 15.38 -9.00
CA LYS A 99 37.99 14.74 -7.77
C LYS A 99 39.11 14.10 -6.98
N LYS A 100 39.05 14.21 -5.66
CA LYS A 100 39.79 13.30 -4.77
C LYS A 100 39.07 11.97 -4.70
N PHE A 101 39.81 10.88 -4.68
CA PHE A 101 39.21 9.55 -4.73
C PHE A 101 39.82 8.56 -3.74
N ALA A 102 39.09 7.47 -3.51
CA ALA A 102 39.59 6.29 -2.81
C ALA A 102 39.33 5.03 -3.64
N VAL A 103 40.21 4.03 -3.52
CA VAL A 103 39.98 2.68 -4.07
C VAL A 103 39.65 1.73 -2.92
N ARG A 104 38.52 1.03 -3.04
CA ARG A 104 38.06 0.04 -2.06
C ARG A 104 37.96 -1.32 -2.74
N VAL A 105 38.91 -2.20 -2.43
CA VAL A 105 38.97 -3.53 -3.04
C VAL A 105 38.45 -4.60 -2.08
N ARG A 106 37.56 -5.45 -2.58
CA ARG A 106 37.15 -6.71 -1.95
C ARG A 106 37.55 -7.87 -2.84
N ARG A 107 38.04 -8.95 -2.24
CA ARG A 107 38.43 -10.16 -2.96
C ARG A 107 37.69 -11.36 -2.39
N THR A 108 37.34 -12.30 -3.26
CA THR A 108 36.80 -13.62 -2.90
C THR A 108 37.65 -14.70 -3.57
N GLY A 109 38.14 -15.66 -2.79
CA GLY A 109 39.07 -16.70 -3.25
C GLY A 109 40.54 -16.29 -3.22
N SER A 110 41.41 -17.12 -3.82
CA SER A 110 42.85 -16.86 -3.93
C SER A 110 43.17 -16.10 -5.22
N THR A 111 43.84 -14.96 -5.10
CA THR A 111 44.13 -14.04 -6.23
C THR A 111 45.61 -13.70 -6.39
N GLY A 112 46.49 -14.25 -5.55
CA GLY A 112 47.94 -13.96 -5.59
C GLY A 112 48.37 -12.57 -5.09
N TYR A 113 47.43 -11.72 -4.66
CA TYR A 113 47.67 -10.40 -4.09
C TYR A 113 46.66 -10.08 -2.98
N THR A 114 47.00 -9.16 -2.07
CA THR A 114 46.07 -8.69 -1.04
C THR A 114 45.16 -7.59 -1.57
N SER A 115 44.07 -7.30 -0.86
CA SER A 115 43.18 -6.18 -1.24
C SER A 115 43.89 -4.83 -1.16
N LEU A 116 44.86 -4.72 -0.25
CA LEU A 116 45.67 -3.52 -0.09
C LEU A 116 46.64 -3.34 -1.26
N ASP A 117 47.27 -4.41 -1.73
CA ASP A 117 48.13 -4.37 -2.92
C ASP A 117 47.33 -3.94 -4.15
N ALA A 118 46.15 -4.53 -4.34
CA ALA A 118 45.24 -4.16 -5.42
C ALA A 118 44.81 -2.69 -5.33
N ALA A 119 44.44 -2.21 -4.14
CA ALA A 119 44.06 -0.82 -3.94
C ALA A 119 45.20 0.15 -4.30
N ARG A 120 46.44 -0.19 -3.92
CA ARG A 120 47.64 0.61 -4.25
C ARG A 120 47.93 0.65 -5.74
N VAL A 121 47.93 -0.50 -6.42
CA VAL A 121 48.23 -0.58 -7.87
C VAL A 121 47.17 0.15 -8.68
N ILE A 122 45.88 -0.12 -8.39
CA ILE A 122 44.76 0.53 -9.06
C ILE A 122 44.74 2.03 -8.75
N GLY A 123 44.96 2.42 -7.49
CA GLY A 123 45.04 3.82 -7.09
C GLY A 123 46.18 4.56 -7.80
N SER A 124 47.35 3.94 -7.94
CA SER A 124 48.48 4.54 -8.66
C SER A 124 48.15 4.78 -10.13
N ALA A 125 47.45 3.83 -10.79
CA ALA A 125 47.04 3.99 -12.18
C ALA A 125 46.00 5.11 -12.39
N LEU A 126 45.19 5.42 -11.36
CA LEU A 126 44.15 6.44 -11.40
C LEU A 126 44.60 7.81 -10.89
N LEU A 127 45.80 7.91 -10.30
CA LEU A 127 46.27 9.13 -9.66
C LEU A 127 46.38 10.29 -10.65
N ASP A 128 47.02 10.05 -11.80
CA ASP A 128 47.30 11.06 -12.83
C ASP A 128 46.04 11.65 -13.49
N CYS A 129 44.88 11.01 -13.32
CA CYS A 129 43.59 11.49 -13.83
C CYS A 129 42.67 12.08 -12.76
N SER A 130 43.17 12.30 -11.55
CA SER A 130 42.40 12.77 -10.40
C SER A 130 43.00 14.04 -9.78
N ALA A 131 42.32 14.62 -8.78
CA ALA A 131 42.87 15.69 -7.95
C ALA A 131 43.68 15.18 -6.74
N GLY A 132 43.86 13.86 -6.60
CA GLY A 132 44.59 13.23 -5.51
C GLY A 132 43.80 12.14 -4.79
N VAL A 133 44.41 11.53 -3.77
CA VAL A 133 43.79 10.46 -2.97
C VAL A 133 43.33 11.00 -1.62
N ASP A 134 42.10 10.68 -1.23
CA ASP A 134 41.58 10.91 0.11
C ASP A 134 40.93 9.62 0.63
N LEU A 135 41.53 9.02 1.66
CA LEU A 135 41.06 7.75 2.20
C LEU A 135 39.97 7.91 3.25
N GLU A 136 39.68 9.13 3.69
CA GLU A 136 38.69 9.41 4.73
C GLU A 136 37.42 9.98 4.12
N ASN A 137 37.54 11.04 3.31
CA ASN A 137 36.43 11.78 2.72
C ASN A 137 36.63 12.01 1.22
N PRO A 138 36.67 10.95 0.38
CA PRO A 138 36.80 11.10 -1.06
C PRO A 138 35.54 11.69 -1.70
N ASP A 139 35.72 12.49 -2.75
CA ASP A 139 34.62 12.95 -3.62
C ASP A 139 34.01 11.77 -4.40
N GLU A 140 34.81 10.77 -4.73
CA GLU A 140 34.37 9.56 -5.44
C GLU A 140 35.12 8.31 -4.94
N THR A 141 34.42 7.18 -4.87
CA THR A 141 35.05 5.91 -4.47
C THR A 141 34.95 4.88 -5.58
N VAL A 142 36.09 4.32 -5.99
CA VAL A 142 36.17 3.20 -6.93
C VAL A 142 36.11 1.89 -6.15
N TYR A 143 34.97 1.21 -6.22
CA TYR A 143 34.77 -0.11 -5.63
C TYR A 143 35.16 -1.20 -6.62
N VAL A 144 36.03 -2.11 -6.20
CA VAL A 144 36.48 -3.24 -7.03
C VAL A 144 36.23 -4.53 -6.27
N GLU A 145 35.32 -5.38 -6.79
CA GLU A 145 35.07 -6.71 -6.26
C GLU A 145 35.70 -7.76 -7.18
N VAL A 146 36.82 -8.34 -6.76
CA VAL A 146 37.55 -9.39 -7.51
C VAL A 146 37.07 -10.76 -7.06
N ARG A 147 36.72 -11.61 -8.02
CA ARG A 147 36.21 -12.98 -7.82
C ARG A 147 36.81 -13.92 -8.86
N GLY A 148 37.84 -14.66 -8.46
CA GLY A 148 38.65 -15.41 -9.41
C GLY A 148 39.30 -14.46 -10.41
N GLU A 149 39.01 -14.66 -11.70
CA GLU A 149 39.54 -13.82 -12.78
C GLU A 149 38.65 -12.61 -13.11
N ARG A 150 37.38 -12.61 -12.66
CA ARG A 150 36.43 -11.51 -12.92
C ARG A 150 36.58 -10.42 -11.87
N ALA A 151 36.62 -9.17 -12.32
CA ALA A 151 36.53 -7.98 -11.49
C ALA A 151 35.25 -7.21 -11.83
N PHE A 152 34.47 -6.89 -10.81
CA PHE A 152 33.29 -6.03 -10.91
C PHE A 152 33.66 -4.66 -10.35
N ILE A 153 33.60 -3.62 -11.19
CA ILE A 153 34.05 -2.28 -10.83
C ILE A 153 32.89 -1.30 -10.90
N SER A 154 32.71 -0.51 -9.85
CA SER A 154 31.62 0.47 -9.72
C SER A 154 32.12 1.73 -9.02
N LEU A 155 31.59 2.88 -9.42
CA LEU A 155 31.79 4.12 -8.67
C LEU A 155 30.77 4.24 -7.52
N GLY A 156 31.06 5.08 -6.53
CA GLY A 156 30.13 5.41 -5.46
C GLY A 156 28.86 6.08 -6.00
N SER A 157 29.00 6.90 -7.03
CA SER A 157 27.90 7.53 -7.77
C SER A 157 27.03 6.55 -8.59
N MET A 158 27.49 5.33 -8.81
CA MET A 158 26.82 4.28 -9.60
C MET A 158 26.03 3.28 -8.72
N LYS A 159 25.72 3.69 -7.48
CA LYS A 159 25.07 2.86 -6.48
C LYS A 159 23.64 3.32 -6.25
N HIS A 160 22.71 2.38 -6.32
CA HIS A 160 21.31 2.63 -6.04
C HIS A 160 20.87 1.81 -4.83
N ARG A 161 20.20 2.46 -3.88
CA ARG A 161 19.76 1.81 -2.65
C ARG A 161 18.49 1.01 -2.90
N GLY A 162 18.54 -0.27 -2.59
CA GLY A 162 17.36 -1.13 -2.56
C GLY A 162 16.69 -1.16 -1.18
N TYR A 163 15.49 -1.72 -1.12
CA TYR A 163 14.68 -1.74 0.10
C TYR A 163 14.97 -2.94 1.02
N GLY A 164 15.79 -3.90 0.59
CA GLY A 164 16.11 -5.10 1.36
C GLY A 164 14.86 -5.95 1.64
N GLY A 165 14.80 -6.57 2.81
CA GLY A 165 13.71 -7.50 3.14
C GLY A 165 13.90 -8.88 2.52
N LEU A 166 12.79 -9.56 2.24
CA LEU A 166 12.75 -10.92 1.68
C LEU A 166 12.00 -10.94 0.33
N PRO A 167 12.39 -11.82 -0.61
CA PRO A 167 11.76 -11.89 -1.92
C PRO A 167 10.26 -12.16 -1.82
N LEU A 168 9.43 -11.37 -2.53
CA LEU A 168 7.97 -11.54 -2.52
C LEU A 168 7.57 -12.98 -2.88
N GLY A 169 6.63 -13.53 -2.11
CA GLY A 169 6.21 -14.93 -2.17
C GLY A 169 7.09 -15.90 -1.37
N SER A 170 8.11 -15.43 -0.65
CA SER A 170 8.89 -16.29 0.25
C SER A 170 8.17 -16.67 1.54
N SER A 171 7.10 -15.94 1.86
CA SER A 171 6.29 -16.09 3.07
C SER A 171 4.83 -16.28 2.69
N GLU A 172 4.01 -16.66 3.67
CA GLU A 172 2.59 -16.90 3.51
C GLU A 172 1.85 -15.65 3.01
N LYS A 173 0.76 -15.88 2.27
CA LYS A 173 -0.09 -14.82 1.75
C LYS A 173 -0.91 -14.19 2.87
N VAL A 174 -1.13 -12.88 2.77
CA VAL A 174 -1.95 -12.10 3.70
C VAL A 174 -3.09 -11.39 2.98
N LEU A 175 -4.09 -10.94 3.73
CA LEU A 175 -5.13 -10.03 3.27
C LEU A 175 -4.95 -8.66 3.93
N SER A 176 -4.86 -7.59 3.14
CA SER A 176 -4.74 -6.22 3.65
C SER A 176 -6.11 -5.53 3.72
N LEU A 177 -6.47 -5.02 4.90
CA LEU A 177 -7.60 -4.09 5.04
C LEU A 177 -7.15 -2.71 4.58
N PHE A 178 -7.59 -2.32 3.39
CA PHE A 178 -7.00 -1.21 2.66
C PHE A 178 -7.97 -0.03 2.59
N SER A 179 -7.69 1.06 3.29
CA SER A 179 -8.49 2.29 3.25
C SER A 179 -8.08 3.23 2.13
N GLY A 180 -6.84 3.13 1.63
CA GLY A 180 -6.25 4.07 0.69
C GLY A 180 -5.73 5.37 1.33
N GLY A 181 -5.93 5.57 2.64
CA GLY A 181 -5.24 6.61 3.41
C GLY A 181 -3.73 6.35 3.49
N PHE A 182 -2.98 7.13 4.28
CA PHE A 182 -1.52 6.94 4.33
C PHE A 182 -1.08 5.59 4.94
N ASP A 183 -1.86 5.08 5.90
CA ASP A 183 -1.36 4.06 6.82
C ASP A 183 -1.50 2.66 6.22
N SER A 184 -2.67 2.31 5.67
CA SER A 184 -2.90 0.97 5.11
C SER A 184 -1.98 0.61 3.92
N PRO A 185 -1.66 1.51 2.97
CA PRO A 185 -0.73 1.21 1.89
C PRO A 185 0.70 1.00 2.40
N VAL A 186 1.15 1.81 3.35
CA VAL A 186 2.49 1.65 3.97
C VAL A 186 2.55 0.33 4.75
N ALA A 187 1.54 0.00 5.55
CA ALA A 187 1.47 -1.26 6.26
C ALA A 187 1.47 -2.47 5.31
N THR A 188 0.71 -2.38 4.21
CA THR A 188 0.68 -3.41 3.16
C THR A 188 2.08 -3.62 2.58
N TRP A 189 2.74 -2.53 2.17
CA TRP A 189 4.10 -2.56 1.64
C TRP A 189 5.10 -3.16 2.63
N MET A 190 5.00 -2.81 3.91
CA MET A 190 5.90 -3.33 4.94
C MET A 190 5.82 -4.85 5.07
N ILE A 191 4.62 -5.43 4.95
CA ILE A 191 4.45 -6.90 4.98
C ILE A 191 4.89 -7.53 3.66
N MET A 192 4.63 -6.89 2.51
CA MET A 192 5.17 -7.34 1.22
C MET A 192 6.70 -7.41 1.24
N ARG A 193 7.36 -6.44 1.88
CA ARG A 193 8.81 -6.44 2.11
C ARG A 193 9.31 -7.60 2.97
N ARG A 194 8.44 -8.20 3.79
CA ARG A 194 8.74 -9.45 4.54
C ARG A 194 8.50 -10.71 3.71
N GLY A 195 8.26 -10.56 2.40
CA GLY A 195 8.10 -11.66 1.46
C GLY A 195 6.68 -12.21 1.34
N SER A 196 5.69 -11.57 1.97
CA SER A 196 4.29 -12.00 1.94
C SER A 196 3.52 -11.33 0.79
N PRO A 197 2.97 -12.09 -0.17
CA PRO A 197 2.00 -11.55 -1.11
C PRO A 197 0.77 -11.03 -0.36
N ALA A 198 0.17 -9.93 -0.83
CA ALA A 198 -0.96 -9.30 -0.16
C ALA A 198 -2.14 -9.17 -1.13
N ASP A 199 -3.22 -9.91 -0.89
CA ASP A 199 -4.54 -9.59 -1.46
C ASP A 199 -5.14 -8.40 -0.71
N ILE A 200 -6.07 -7.69 -1.33
CA ILE A 200 -6.62 -6.44 -0.79
C ILE A 200 -8.13 -6.57 -0.58
N VAL A 201 -8.63 -6.03 0.52
CA VAL A 201 -10.05 -5.73 0.69
C VAL A 201 -10.24 -4.26 1.03
N HIS A 202 -11.11 -3.59 0.30
CA HIS A 202 -11.53 -2.22 0.53
C HIS A 202 -13.00 -2.18 0.95
N TYR A 203 -13.28 -1.46 2.04
CA TYR A 203 -14.63 -1.27 2.56
C TYR A 203 -15.17 0.07 2.12
N VAL A 204 -16.24 0.05 1.34
CA VAL A 204 -16.92 1.26 0.86
C VAL A 204 -17.79 1.79 1.99
N MET A 205 -17.42 2.96 2.49
CA MET A 205 -18.13 3.66 3.58
C MET A 205 -18.50 5.10 3.21
N GLY A 206 -18.29 5.49 1.96
CA GLY A 206 -18.44 6.86 1.50
C GLY A 206 -18.78 6.87 0.02
N SER A 207 -18.57 8.02 -0.61
CA SER A 207 -18.92 8.17 -2.03
C SER A 207 -18.11 7.23 -2.93
N PRO A 208 -18.67 6.80 -4.08
CA PRO A 208 -17.93 6.07 -5.11
C PRO A 208 -16.63 6.77 -5.51
N ASP A 209 -16.63 8.11 -5.57
CA ASP A 209 -15.43 8.90 -5.90
C ASP A 209 -14.28 8.66 -4.90
N ASN A 210 -14.59 8.56 -3.59
CA ASN A 210 -13.58 8.28 -2.58
C ASN A 210 -13.05 6.84 -2.69
N THR A 211 -13.94 5.89 -2.98
CA THR A 211 -13.58 4.48 -3.27
C THR A 211 -12.62 4.41 -4.45
N ILE A 212 -12.90 5.10 -5.56
CA ILE A 212 -12.01 5.12 -6.73
C ILE A 212 -10.65 5.70 -6.35
N ARG A 213 -10.59 6.79 -5.59
CA ARG A 213 -9.30 7.35 -5.12
C ARG A 213 -8.52 6.35 -4.27
N ALA A 214 -9.18 5.67 -3.33
CA ALA A 214 -8.56 4.68 -2.47
C ALA A 214 -8.01 3.49 -3.28
N LEU A 215 -8.81 2.98 -4.22
CA LEU A 215 -8.39 1.90 -5.11
C LEU A 215 -7.26 2.33 -6.05
N LYS A 216 -7.19 3.61 -6.45
CA LYS A 216 -6.06 4.15 -7.23
C LYS A 216 -4.74 4.09 -6.46
N VAL A 217 -4.77 4.32 -5.15
CA VAL A 217 -3.58 4.15 -4.29
C VAL A 217 -3.13 2.69 -4.31
N GLY A 218 -4.08 1.75 -4.22
CA GLY A 218 -3.81 0.32 -4.34
C GLY A 218 -3.21 -0.05 -5.70
N GLU A 219 -3.75 0.47 -6.81
CA GLU A 219 -3.19 0.26 -8.15
C GLU A 219 -1.73 0.71 -8.24
N VAL A 220 -1.41 1.90 -7.73
CA VAL A 220 -0.05 2.44 -7.74
C VAL A 220 0.89 1.59 -6.87
N LEU A 221 0.45 1.19 -5.68
CA LEU A 221 1.20 0.28 -4.81
C LEU A 221 1.51 -1.03 -5.54
N VAL A 222 0.51 -1.66 -6.15
CA VAL A 222 0.64 -2.96 -6.80
C VAL A 222 1.56 -2.89 -8.01
N LYS A 223 1.34 -1.93 -8.91
CA LYS A 223 2.18 -1.75 -10.11
C LYS A 223 3.64 -1.48 -9.78
N ARG A 224 3.92 -0.77 -8.68
CA ARG A 224 5.29 -0.43 -8.29
C ARG A 224 5.99 -1.51 -7.47
N TRP A 225 5.26 -2.23 -6.61
CA TRP A 225 5.87 -3.01 -5.52
C TRP A 225 5.46 -4.49 -5.49
N SER A 226 4.37 -4.88 -6.15
CA SER A 226 3.93 -6.28 -6.19
C SER A 226 4.67 -7.10 -7.25
N LEU A 227 5.28 -6.43 -8.25
CA LEU A 227 6.26 -6.96 -9.20
C LEU A 227 6.07 -8.45 -9.53
N LYS A 228 5.01 -8.72 -10.32
CA LYS A 228 4.47 -10.01 -10.79
C LYS A 228 3.34 -10.63 -9.97
N TYR A 229 3.25 -10.40 -8.67
CA TYR A 229 2.07 -10.85 -7.94
C TYR A 229 0.88 -9.97 -8.32
N ASP A 230 -0.15 -10.55 -8.92
CA ASP A 230 -1.42 -9.87 -9.20
C ASP A 230 -2.39 -10.13 -8.05
N PRO A 231 -2.62 -9.16 -7.16
CA PRO A 231 -3.47 -9.36 -6.00
C PRO A 231 -4.93 -9.40 -6.40
N ARG A 232 -5.69 -10.24 -5.69
CA ARG A 232 -7.16 -10.17 -5.73
C ARG A 232 -7.59 -8.98 -4.90
N VAL A 233 -8.49 -8.16 -5.44
CA VAL A 233 -8.98 -6.96 -4.78
C VAL A 233 -10.48 -7.07 -4.58
N PHE A 234 -10.92 -7.13 -3.33
CA PHE A 234 -12.33 -7.18 -2.96
C PHE A 234 -12.81 -5.78 -2.60
N VAL A 235 -13.97 -5.38 -3.13
CA VAL A 235 -14.63 -4.12 -2.79
C VAL A 235 -16.00 -4.45 -2.22
N ILE A 236 -16.26 -4.02 -0.98
CA ILE A 236 -17.43 -4.45 -0.20
C ILE A 236 -18.17 -3.22 0.33
N ASP A 237 -19.48 -3.12 0.04
CA ASP A 237 -20.34 -2.08 0.62
C ASP A 237 -20.56 -2.34 2.11
N PHE A 238 -20.25 -1.34 2.94
CA PHE A 238 -20.44 -1.41 4.39
C PHE A 238 -21.68 -0.63 4.87
N SER A 239 -22.45 -0.03 3.97
CA SER A 239 -23.56 0.87 4.30
C SER A 239 -24.61 0.23 5.24
N GLU A 240 -24.99 -1.02 4.99
CA GLU A 240 -25.96 -1.75 5.83
C GLU A 240 -25.39 -2.07 7.22
N ILE A 241 -24.15 -2.55 7.28
CA ILE A 241 -23.44 -2.83 8.53
C ILE A 241 -23.32 -1.56 9.37
N ILE A 242 -22.99 -0.43 8.74
CA ILE A 242 -22.91 0.88 9.40
C ILE A 242 -24.28 1.29 9.95
N THR A 243 -25.34 1.11 9.16
CA THR A 243 -26.71 1.42 9.56
C THR A 243 -27.13 0.62 10.79
N GLU A 244 -26.84 -0.69 10.81
CA GLU A 244 -27.09 -1.58 11.93
C GLU A 244 -26.30 -1.19 13.19
N ILE A 245 -25.03 -0.83 13.04
CA ILE A 245 -24.21 -0.34 14.16
C ILE A 245 -24.85 0.93 14.74
N ARG A 246 -25.24 1.87 13.89
CA ARG A 246 -25.82 3.15 14.34
C ARG A 246 -27.17 2.97 15.04
N SER A 247 -27.98 2.01 14.60
CA SER A 247 -29.32 1.77 15.15
C SER A 247 -29.30 0.94 16.44
N LYS A 248 -28.42 -0.06 16.56
CA LYS A 248 -28.48 -1.05 17.66
C LYS A 248 -27.35 -0.93 18.68
N VAL A 249 -26.22 -0.35 18.32
CA VAL A 249 -25.05 -0.22 19.20
C VAL A 249 -25.03 1.14 19.88
N ARG A 250 -24.63 1.19 21.15
CA ARG A 250 -24.40 2.46 21.87
C ARG A 250 -23.40 3.35 21.11
N ARG A 251 -23.76 4.62 20.97
CA ARG A 251 -22.97 5.65 20.24
C ARG A 251 -21.47 5.66 20.53
N LYS A 252 -21.07 5.55 21.80
CA LYS A 252 -19.65 5.53 22.22
C LYS A 252 -18.85 4.32 21.74
N LEU A 253 -19.52 3.26 21.27
CA LEU A 253 -18.91 2.00 20.82
C LEU A 253 -18.98 1.83 19.31
N TRP A 254 -19.54 2.79 18.55
CA TRP A 254 -19.72 2.61 17.12
C TRP A 254 -18.42 2.38 16.35
N GLN A 255 -17.34 3.12 16.69
CA GLN A 255 -16.03 2.96 16.05
C GLN A 255 -15.37 1.60 16.35
N PRO A 256 -15.27 1.16 17.63
CA PRO A 256 -14.81 -0.20 17.94
C PRO A 256 -15.68 -1.31 17.33
N ALA A 257 -17.00 -1.10 17.25
CA ALA A 257 -17.94 -2.03 16.62
C ALA A 257 -17.71 -2.12 15.11
N LEU A 258 -17.59 -0.99 14.41
CA LEU A 258 -17.26 -0.95 12.98
C LEU A 258 -15.96 -1.70 12.68
N ARG A 259 -14.92 -1.47 13.49
CA ARG A 259 -13.66 -2.18 13.33
C ARG A 259 -13.79 -3.68 13.56
N ARG A 260 -14.56 -4.08 14.57
CA ARG A 260 -14.89 -5.48 14.79
C ARG A 260 -15.59 -6.09 13.57
N ALA A 261 -16.54 -5.38 12.98
CA ALA A 261 -17.20 -5.78 11.73
C ALA A 261 -16.20 -5.95 10.58
N MET A 262 -15.29 -4.99 10.38
CA MET A 262 -14.21 -5.08 9.39
C MET A 262 -13.34 -6.32 9.61
N TYR A 263 -12.95 -6.63 10.84
CA TYR A 263 -12.18 -7.83 11.13
C TYR A 263 -12.93 -9.13 10.82
N LEU A 264 -14.24 -9.18 11.12
CA LEU A 264 -15.06 -10.36 10.84
C LEU A 264 -15.26 -10.57 9.34
N VAL A 265 -15.63 -9.52 8.59
CA VAL A 265 -15.75 -9.60 7.13
C VAL A 265 -14.40 -9.91 6.49
N GLY A 266 -13.33 -9.24 6.96
CA GLY A 266 -11.96 -9.49 6.51
C GLY A 266 -11.52 -10.93 6.76
N ARG A 267 -11.93 -11.55 7.88
CA ARG A 267 -11.66 -12.96 8.15
C ARG A 267 -12.32 -13.86 7.12
N SER A 268 -13.60 -13.64 6.81
CA SER A 268 -14.31 -14.42 5.79
C SER A 268 -13.63 -14.31 4.41
N VAL A 269 -13.19 -13.10 4.04
CA VAL A 269 -12.42 -12.89 2.81
C VAL A 269 -11.05 -13.58 2.88
N ALA A 270 -10.37 -13.51 4.02
CA ALA A 270 -9.06 -14.14 4.22
C ALA A 270 -9.15 -15.66 4.05
N GLU A 271 -10.19 -16.29 4.60
CA GLU A 271 -10.49 -17.71 4.41
C GLU A 271 -10.73 -18.03 2.90
N LYS A 272 -11.55 -17.21 2.20
CA LYS A 272 -11.81 -17.35 0.75
C LYS A 272 -10.55 -17.28 -0.10
N VAL A 273 -9.61 -16.40 0.24
CA VAL A 273 -8.34 -16.27 -0.49
C VAL A 273 -7.21 -17.14 0.06
N LYS A 274 -7.44 -17.90 1.14
CA LYS A 274 -6.41 -18.68 1.85
C LYS A 274 -5.25 -17.80 2.35
N ALA A 275 -5.56 -16.62 2.87
CA ALA A 275 -4.61 -15.77 3.57
C ALA A 275 -4.41 -16.26 5.01
N SER A 276 -3.17 -16.26 5.47
CA SER A 276 -2.80 -16.72 6.83
C SER A 276 -2.96 -15.64 7.89
N ALA A 277 -3.10 -14.37 7.49
CA ALA A 277 -3.27 -13.24 8.39
C ALA A 277 -3.98 -12.07 7.70
N ILE A 278 -4.56 -11.19 8.51
CA ILE A 278 -4.99 -9.86 8.10
C ILE A 278 -3.89 -8.84 8.42
N VAL A 279 -3.70 -7.85 7.55
CA VAL A 279 -2.83 -6.69 7.78
C VAL A 279 -3.68 -5.44 7.89
N THR A 280 -3.38 -4.59 8.87
CA THR A 280 -4.03 -3.29 9.06
C THR A 280 -3.00 -2.18 9.17
N GLY A 281 -3.41 -0.95 8.83
CA GLY A 281 -2.62 0.26 9.02
C GLY A 281 -2.68 0.85 10.43
N GLU A 282 -3.07 0.08 11.44
CA GLU A 282 -3.33 0.63 12.78
C GLU A 282 -2.03 0.99 13.52
N ALA A 283 -1.98 2.22 14.05
CA ALA A 283 -0.94 2.77 14.91
C ALA A 283 -1.54 3.17 16.27
N VAL A 284 -0.89 2.76 17.38
CA VAL A 284 -1.47 3.04 18.70
C VAL A 284 -1.50 4.55 18.95
N TRP A 285 -2.60 5.03 19.55
CA TRP A 285 -2.80 6.44 19.91
C TRP A 285 -2.96 7.43 18.76
N GLU A 286 -2.91 7.01 17.50
CA GLU A 286 -3.21 7.89 16.37
C GLU A 286 -4.69 8.32 16.33
N ALA A 287 -5.59 7.40 16.71
CA ALA A 287 -7.02 7.69 16.89
C ALA A 287 -7.54 7.08 18.19
N SER A 288 -8.65 7.63 18.72
CA SER A 288 -9.27 7.10 19.95
C SER A 288 -9.69 5.63 19.83
N SER A 289 -10.08 5.23 18.63
CA SER A 289 -10.39 3.84 18.26
C SER A 289 -9.14 2.94 18.17
N GLN A 290 -7.93 3.49 18.18
CA GLN A 290 -6.65 2.76 18.10
C GLN A 290 -5.91 2.70 19.45
N ARG A 291 -6.58 3.03 20.56
CA ARG A 291 -6.05 2.72 21.91
C ARG A 291 -6.00 1.20 22.12
N LEU A 292 -5.09 0.73 22.98
CA LEU A 292 -4.92 -0.70 23.25
C LEU A 292 -6.21 -1.39 23.71
N SER A 293 -7.00 -0.74 24.59
CA SER A 293 -8.30 -1.29 25.02
C SER A 293 -9.29 -1.42 23.87
N ALA A 294 -9.27 -0.47 22.92
CA ALA A 294 -10.14 -0.49 21.75
C ALA A 294 -9.74 -1.61 20.78
N LEU A 295 -8.44 -1.72 20.47
CA LEU A 295 -7.89 -2.77 19.61
C LEU A 295 -8.17 -4.17 20.19
N TYR A 296 -7.93 -4.33 21.50
CA TYR A 296 -8.20 -5.58 22.20
C TYR A 296 -9.68 -5.94 22.18
N ALA A 297 -10.56 -4.99 22.50
CA ALA A 297 -12.01 -5.19 22.46
C ALA A 297 -12.49 -5.55 21.05
N SER A 298 -12.05 -4.83 20.01
CA SER A 298 -12.45 -5.11 18.62
C SER A 298 -12.03 -6.51 18.15
N GLN A 299 -10.85 -7.00 18.59
CA GLN A 299 -10.33 -8.32 18.21
C GLN A 299 -10.85 -9.47 19.11
N LYS A 300 -11.44 -9.19 20.27
CA LYS A 300 -11.89 -10.22 21.24
C LYS A 300 -12.69 -11.34 20.59
N GLY A 301 -12.23 -12.59 20.72
CA GLY A 301 -12.91 -13.78 20.17
C GLY A 301 -12.80 -13.95 18.66
N ILE A 302 -11.94 -13.18 17.97
CA ILE A 302 -11.61 -13.40 16.56
C ILE A 302 -10.30 -14.20 16.50
N ASP A 303 -10.41 -15.46 16.10
CA ASP A 303 -9.28 -16.38 15.96
C ASP A 303 -8.65 -16.27 14.56
N LEU A 304 -7.95 -15.16 14.33
CA LEU A 304 -7.12 -14.92 13.14
C LEU A 304 -5.97 -13.98 13.51
N LEU A 305 -4.79 -14.20 12.93
CA LEU A 305 -3.65 -13.31 13.14
C LEU A 305 -3.91 -11.95 12.47
N ILE A 306 -3.90 -10.87 13.26
CA ILE A 306 -4.01 -9.49 12.78
C ILE A 306 -2.66 -8.80 12.98
N LEU A 307 -1.96 -8.55 11.88
CA LEU A 307 -0.67 -7.87 11.81
C LEU A 307 -0.88 -6.36 11.76
N ARG A 308 -0.16 -5.63 12.61
CA ARG A 308 -0.19 -4.16 12.71
C ARG A 308 1.22 -3.60 12.53
N PRO A 309 1.74 -3.52 11.29
CA PRO A 309 3.13 -3.13 11.04
C PRO A 309 3.48 -1.72 11.57
N LEU A 310 2.47 -0.85 11.68
CA LEU A 310 2.61 0.55 12.08
C LEU A 310 2.35 0.79 13.58
N ILE A 311 2.19 -0.26 14.38
CA ILE A 311 1.72 -0.16 15.78
C ILE A 311 2.52 0.83 16.65
N GLY A 312 3.82 1.01 16.35
CA GLY A 312 4.72 1.91 17.07
C GLY A 312 5.27 3.08 16.23
N PHE A 313 4.68 3.37 15.07
CA PHE A 313 5.10 4.46 14.19
C PHE A 313 4.31 5.73 14.52
N ASP A 314 4.96 6.90 14.34
CA ASP A 314 4.25 8.18 14.31
C ASP A 314 3.78 8.56 12.89
N LYS A 315 2.90 9.56 12.80
CA LYS A 315 2.34 10.00 11.51
C LYS A 315 3.40 10.55 10.56
N ALA A 316 4.41 11.24 11.07
CA ALA A 316 5.46 11.84 10.24
C ALA A 316 6.35 10.74 9.62
N GLU A 317 6.63 9.68 10.36
CA GLU A 317 7.33 8.50 9.85
C GLU A 317 6.53 7.80 8.75
N ILE A 318 5.23 7.61 8.95
CA ILE A 318 4.32 7.01 7.95
C ILE A 318 4.27 7.88 6.69
N MET A 319 4.10 9.20 6.83
CA MET A 319 4.06 10.13 5.69
C MET A 319 5.38 10.16 4.92
N ARG A 320 6.52 10.12 5.62
CA ARG A 320 7.86 10.04 4.99
C ARG A 320 7.99 8.75 4.18
N LEU A 321 7.61 7.61 4.76
CA LEU A 321 7.60 6.34 4.03
C LEU A 321 6.64 6.39 2.83
N SER A 322 5.43 6.92 2.99
CA SER A 322 4.48 7.08 1.89
C SER A 322 5.05 7.93 0.75
N LYS A 323 5.89 8.94 1.05
CA LYS A 323 6.57 9.76 0.06
C LYS A 323 7.68 8.99 -0.64
N ASP A 324 8.53 8.30 0.12
CA ASP A 324 9.61 7.47 -0.41
C ASP A 324 9.07 6.36 -1.34
N LEU A 325 7.90 5.82 -1.01
CA LEU A 325 7.22 4.79 -1.81
C LEU A 325 6.48 5.34 -3.05
N GLY A 326 6.37 6.67 -3.17
CA GLY A 326 5.63 7.35 -4.24
C GLY A 326 4.10 7.22 -4.15
N LEU A 327 3.58 7.03 -2.93
CA LEU A 327 2.14 6.85 -2.65
C LEU A 327 1.49 8.13 -2.10
N TYR A 328 2.30 9.08 -1.62
CA TYR A 328 1.84 10.26 -0.88
C TYR A 328 0.81 11.10 -1.65
N GLU A 329 1.10 11.44 -2.91
CA GLU A 329 0.26 12.29 -3.76
C GLU A 329 -1.12 11.66 -4.09
N TYR A 330 -1.23 10.34 -3.98
CA TYR A 330 -2.49 9.63 -4.19
C TYR A 330 -3.25 9.51 -2.88
N SER A 331 -2.55 9.11 -1.81
CA SER A 331 -3.12 8.90 -0.48
C SER A 331 -3.66 10.21 0.11
N SER A 332 -3.01 11.35 -0.16
CA SER A 332 -3.44 12.68 0.29
C SER A 332 -4.79 13.13 -0.29
N LYS A 333 -5.22 12.52 -1.41
CA LYS A 333 -6.51 12.82 -2.07
C LYS A 333 -7.65 11.97 -1.53
N VAL A 334 -7.34 10.91 -0.79
CA VAL A 334 -8.32 10.05 -0.13
C VAL A 334 -8.83 10.77 1.10
N VAL A 335 -10.15 10.93 1.17
CA VAL A 335 -10.80 11.52 2.33
C VAL A 335 -11.02 10.41 3.34
N GLU A 336 -10.33 10.50 4.48
CA GLU A 336 -10.59 9.64 5.64
C GLU A 336 -11.88 10.09 6.32
N SER A 337 -13.00 9.73 5.72
CA SER A 337 -14.30 10.00 6.28
C SER A 337 -14.70 8.88 7.23
N CYS A 338 -14.19 8.93 8.46
CA CYS A 338 -14.80 8.22 9.59
C CYS A 338 -16.12 8.93 9.95
N PHE A 339 -17.16 8.77 9.12
CA PHE A 339 -18.47 9.39 9.31
C PHE A 339 -19.17 8.96 10.61
N ILE A 340 -18.73 7.83 11.18
CA ILE A 340 -19.11 7.37 12.52
C ILE A 340 -18.27 8.11 13.59
N GLY A 341 -18.27 9.43 13.57
CA GLY A 341 -17.57 10.24 14.55
C GLY A 341 -18.39 10.37 15.83
N SER A 342 -18.24 9.46 16.82
CA SER A 342 -18.68 9.80 18.18
C SER A 342 -18.18 8.91 19.32
N GLY A 343 -17.92 9.59 20.44
CA GLY A 343 -17.43 9.04 21.71
C GLY A 343 -15.94 8.71 21.65
N ASN A 344 -15.15 9.35 22.52
CA ASN A 344 -13.73 9.01 22.69
C ASN A 344 -13.52 8.31 24.04
N PRO A 345 -14.21 7.17 24.31
CA PRO A 345 -14.10 6.53 25.61
C PRO A 345 -12.63 6.18 25.88
N LEU A 346 -12.13 6.61 27.05
CA LEU A 346 -10.74 6.36 27.47
C LEU A 346 -10.46 4.86 27.60
N TYR A 347 -11.48 4.10 28.02
CA TYR A 347 -11.44 2.66 28.16
C TYR A 347 -12.68 2.05 27.51
N ILE A 348 -12.51 0.88 26.89
CA ILE A 348 -13.58 0.08 26.32
C ILE A 348 -13.50 -1.29 26.97
N ASP A 349 -14.59 -1.67 27.64
CA ASP A 349 -14.77 -3.00 28.18
C ASP A 349 -15.04 -3.98 27.02
N PRO A 350 -14.20 -5.02 26.82
CA PRO A 350 -14.32 -5.95 25.70
C PRO A 350 -15.66 -6.69 25.69
N GLU A 351 -16.11 -7.14 26.86
CA GLU A 351 -17.35 -7.88 27.06
C GLU A 351 -18.55 -7.00 26.69
N SER A 352 -18.59 -5.76 27.19
CA SER A 352 -19.62 -4.79 26.80
C SER A 352 -19.65 -4.52 25.30
N LEU A 353 -18.50 -4.46 24.61
CA LEU A 353 -18.48 -4.30 23.16
C LEU A 353 -19.07 -5.52 22.46
N VAL A 354 -18.69 -6.73 22.88
CA VAL A 354 -19.17 -7.98 22.28
C VAL A 354 -20.67 -8.13 22.48
N GLU A 355 -21.20 -7.84 23.67
CA GLU A 355 -22.63 -7.89 23.97
C GLU A 355 -23.44 -6.88 23.14
N GLU A 356 -22.97 -5.64 23.02
CA GLU A 356 -23.63 -4.63 22.20
C GLU A 356 -23.56 -4.98 20.71
N PHE A 357 -22.43 -5.50 20.24
CA PHE A 357 -22.25 -5.94 18.86
C PHE A 357 -23.14 -7.13 18.50
N ALA A 358 -23.44 -8.02 19.46
CA ALA A 358 -24.32 -9.18 19.25
C ALA A 358 -25.78 -8.81 18.92
N LYS A 359 -26.18 -7.54 19.10
CA LYS A 359 -27.51 -7.04 18.72
C LYS A 359 -27.65 -6.81 17.22
N ILE A 360 -26.54 -6.62 16.50
CA ILE A 360 -26.52 -6.42 15.05
C ILE A 360 -27.07 -7.67 14.36
N ASP A 361 -27.93 -7.50 13.35
CA ASP A 361 -28.37 -8.61 12.53
C ASP A 361 -27.19 -9.24 11.80
N LYS A 362 -27.00 -10.55 11.93
CA LYS A 362 -25.89 -11.24 11.28
C LYS A 362 -26.06 -11.32 9.75
N GLY A 363 -27.30 -11.28 9.26
CA GLY A 363 -27.59 -11.35 7.83
C GLY A 363 -26.91 -10.25 7.01
N VAL A 364 -26.65 -9.07 7.61
CA VAL A 364 -25.97 -7.97 6.91
C VAL A 364 -24.52 -8.25 6.57
N PHE A 365 -23.83 -9.15 7.30
CA PHE A 365 -22.46 -9.53 6.97
C PHE A 365 -22.42 -10.47 5.77
N ASP A 366 -23.34 -11.44 5.73
CA ASP A 366 -23.47 -12.38 4.63
C ASP A 366 -23.89 -11.65 3.36
N HIS A 367 -24.88 -10.76 3.46
CA HIS A 367 -25.31 -9.93 2.34
C HIS A 367 -24.19 -9.04 1.78
N ALA A 368 -23.38 -8.41 2.65
CA ALA A 368 -22.22 -7.63 2.23
C ALA A 368 -21.18 -8.50 1.49
N LEU A 369 -20.94 -9.73 1.96
CA LEU A 369 -20.01 -10.67 1.32
C LEU A 369 -20.55 -11.20 -0.03
N GLU A 370 -21.85 -11.41 -0.15
CA GLU A 370 -22.51 -11.85 -1.39
C GLU A 370 -22.47 -10.78 -2.47
N ARG A 371 -22.62 -9.51 -2.09
CA ARG A 371 -22.54 -8.35 -3.00
C ARG A 371 -21.11 -7.87 -3.26
N ALA A 372 -20.12 -8.46 -2.61
CA ALA A 372 -18.71 -8.11 -2.81
C ALA A 372 -18.29 -8.30 -4.28
N ILE A 373 -17.67 -7.27 -4.86
CA ILE A 373 -17.04 -7.40 -6.18
C ILE A 373 -15.56 -7.71 -6.04
N GLU A 374 -15.04 -8.47 -6.99
CA GLU A 374 -13.62 -8.78 -7.12
C GLU A 374 -13.09 -8.15 -8.40
N ILE A 375 -12.10 -7.27 -8.27
CA ILE A 375 -11.50 -6.54 -9.38
C ILE A 375 -10.02 -6.91 -9.55
N SER A 376 -9.48 -6.64 -10.75
CA SER A 376 -8.04 -6.67 -11.03
C SER A 376 -7.55 -5.31 -11.50
N TYR A 377 -6.43 -4.85 -10.93
CA TYR A 377 -5.80 -3.59 -11.35
C TYR A 377 -5.24 -3.61 -12.78
N ASN A 378 -5.23 -4.78 -13.45
CA ASN A 378 -4.76 -4.92 -14.82
C ASN A 378 -5.86 -4.73 -15.86
N THR A 379 -7.14 -4.74 -15.47
CA THR A 379 -8.28 -4.78 -16.41
C THR A 379 -9.42 -3.88 -15.97
N GLY A 380 -9.56 -2.69 -16.58
CA GLY A 380 -10.82 -1.91 -16.61
C GLY A 380 -11.52 -1.64 -15.27
N TRP A 381 -10.84 -1.78 -14.13
CA TRP A 381 -11.49 -1.89 -12.82
C TRP A 381 -12.31 -0.66 -12.42
N GLU A 382 -11.90 0.53 -12.86
CA GLU A 382 -12.61 1.77 -12.56
C GLU A 382 -14.05 1.72 -13.08
N GLU A 383 -14.26 1.24 -14.31
CA GLU A 383 -15.59 1.12 -14.92
C GLU A 383 -16.45 0.07 -14.22
N GLU A 384 -15.86 -1.04 -13.79
CA GLU A 384 -16.56 -2.11 -13.07
C GLU A 384 -17.06 -1.62 -11.70
N VAL A 385 -16.19 -0.98 -10.92
CA VAL A 385 -16.55 -0.36 -9.63
C VAL A 385 -17.61 0.72 -9.87
N ILE A 386 -17.39 1.59 -10.85
CA ILE A 386 -18.35 2.63 -11.19
C ILE A 386 -19.71 2.01 -11.55
N LYS A 387 -19.78 0.99 -12.41
CA LYS A 387 -21.04 0.37 -12.81
C LYS A 387 -21.75 -0.27 -11.62
N HIS A 388 -21.02 -0.97 -10.76
CA HIS A 388 -21.57 -1.64 -9.58
C HIS A 388 -22.13 -0.66 -8.55
N PHE A 389 -21.46 0.46 -8.32
CA PHE A 389 -21.89 1.46 -7.34
C PHE A 389 -22.68 2.63 -7.96
N LYS A 390 -22.72 2.78 -9.30
CA LYS A 390 -23.58 3.75 -10.00
C LYS A 390 -24.97 3.22 -10.31
N SER A 391 -25.18 1.91 -10.37
CA SER A 391 -26.55 1.37 -10.39
C SER A 391 -27.34 1.79 -9.14
N ASP A 392 -26.63 2.21 -8.08
CA ASP A 392 -27.18 2.70 -6.82
C ASP A 392 -27.13 4.24 -6.67
N LEU A 393 -27.03 5.01 -7.77
CA LEU A 393 -26.99 6.49 -7.78
C LEU A 393 -28.30 7.11 -7.28
N VAL A 394 -28.43 7.10 -5.97
CA VAL A 394 -29.48 7.76 -5.20
C VAL A 394 -28.94 9.07 -4.66
N SER A 395 -27.64 9.15 -4.40
CA SER A 395 -26.94 10.29 -3.81
C SER A 395 -26.59 11.35 -4.87
N ILE A 396 -27.12 12.57 -4.72
CA ILE A 396 -26.96 13.69 -5.66
C ILE A 396 -26.28 14.90 -5.02
N ASP A 397 -25.53 15.67 -5.81
CA ASP A 397 -24.78 16.85 -5.34
C ASP A 397 -25.55 18.18 -5.52
N THR A 398 -26.59 18.17 -6.35
CA THR A 398 -27.48 19.31 -6.63
C THR A 398 -28.93 18.87 -6.48
N ILE A 399 -29.81 19.81 -6.11
CA ILE A 399 -31.25 19.54 -5.96
C ILE A 399 -31.91 19.81 -7.33
N PRO A 400 -32.50 18.81 -8.00
CA PRO A 400 -33.17 19.01 -9.27
C PRO A 400 -34.36 19.95 -9.12
N GLU A 401 -34.63 20.76 -10.14
CA GLU A 401 -35.77 21.68 -10.13
C GLU A 401 -37.09 20.91 -9.95
N GLY A 402 -38.00 21.45 -9.15
CA GLY A 402 -39.28 20.83 -8.80
C GLY A 402 -39.21 19.72 -7.74
N SER A 403 -38.03 19.42 -7.18
CA SER A 403 -37.91 18.38 -6.13
C SER A 403 -38.41 18.86 -4.77
N ILE A 404 -39.06 17.98 -4.02
CA ILE A 404 -39.49 18.21 -2.65
C ILE A 404 -38.44 17.68 -1.68
N ILE A 405 -37.98 18.53 -0.76
CA ILE A 405 -36.92 18.18 0.20
C ILE A 405 -37.57 17.64 1.48
N VAL A 406 -37.16 16.46 1.94
CA VAL A 406 -37.66 15.82 3.16
C VAL A 406 -36.52 15.59 4.14
N ASP A 407 -36.59 16.23 5.31
CA ASP A 407 -35.67 15.98 6.43
C ASP A 407 -36.13 14.77 7.24
N ILE A 408 -35.48 13.64 7.01
CA ILE A 408 -35.84 12.37 7.65
C ILE A 408 -35.46 12.30 9.13
N THR A 409 -34.76 13.32 9.66
CA THR A 409 -34.42 13.41 11.08
C THR A 409 -35.52 14.07 11.92
N ARG A 410 -36.58 14.57 11.28
CA ARG A 410 -37.70 15.28 11.93
C ARG A 410 -39.02 14.68 11.53
N LYS A 411 -39.95 14.56 12.49
CA LYS A 411 -41.34 14.13 12.19
C LYS A 411 -42.09 15.16 11.36
N ARG A 412 -42.08 16.43 11.79
CA ARG A 412 -42.73 17.55 11.10
C ARG A 412 -41.72 18.43 10.36
N GLY A 413 -42.13 18.95 9.20
CA GLY A 413 -41.34 19.86 8.39
C GLY A 413 -41.11 21.24 9.00
N TYR A 414 -40.26 22.03 8.35
CA TYR A 414 -39.99 23.43 8.70
C TYR A 414 -39.75 24.26 7.43
N GLY A 415 -40.48 25.37 7.30
CA GLY A 415 -40.40 26.23 6.11
C GLY A 415 -40.80 25.47 4.84
N SER A 416 -39.93 25.49 3.83
CA SER A 416 -40.10 24.74 2.58
C SER A 416 -39.72 23.26 2.69
N ILE A 417 -39.05 22.85 3.77
CA ILE A 417 -38.58 21.47 3.98
C ILE A 417 -39.69 20.66 4.67
N ARG A 418 -40.03 19.49 4.12
CA ARG A 418 -41.03 18.56 4.68
C ARG A 418 -40.42 17.62 5.72
N GLY A 419 -41.27 17.07 6.58
CA GLY A 419 -40.88 16.11 7.61
C GLY A 419 -41.11 14.68 7.17
N LEU A 420 -40.62 13.72 7.96
CA LEU A 420 -40.79 12.29 7.68
C LEU A 420 -42.27 11.87 7.61
N ASP A 421 -43.17 12.52 8.36
CA ASP A 421 -44.61 12.23 8.36
C ASP A 421 -45.25 12.52 6.99
N ASP A 422 -44.66 13.42 6.18
CA ASP A 422 -45.16 13.79 4.86
C ASP A 422 -44.69 12.81 3.76
N LEU A 423 -43.68 11.98 4.04
CA LEU A 423 -42.98 11.20 3.01
C LEU A 423 -43.90 10.20 2.30
N GLU A 424 -44.72 9.46 3.05
CA GLU A 424 -45.60 8.42 2.47
C GLU A 424 -46.62 9.01 1.48
N GLU A 425 -47.17 10.18 1.79
CA GLU A 425 -48.11 10.88 0.91
C GLU A 425 -47.41 11.39 -0.36
N LEU A 426 -46.19 11.93 -0.23
CA LEU A 426 -45.39 12.40 -1.36
C LEU A 426 -45.03 11.25 -2.32
N LEU A 427 -44.66 10.10 -1.78
CA LEU A 427 -44.37 8.89 -2.57
C LEU A 427 -45.62 8.39 -3.31
N ARG A 428 -46.79 8.38 -2.64
CA ARG A 428 -48.07 8.02 -3.27
C ARG A 428 -48.47 8.95 -4.42
N LYS A 429 -48.11 10.23 -4.32
CA LYS A 429 -48.36 11.24 -5.36
C LYS A 429 -47.38 11.15 -6.53
N GLY A 430 -46.32 10.34 -6.43
CA GLY A 430 -45.29 10.22 -7.44
C GLY A 430 -44.38 11.43 -7.52
N GLU A 431 -44.26 12.19 -6.42
CA GLU A 431 -43.41 13.37 -6.38
C GLU A 431 -41.93 13.01 -6.42
N ARG A 432 -41.11 13.87 -7.04
CA ARG A 432 -39.65 13.76 -6.96
C ARG A 432 -39.18 14.23 -5.59
N VAL A 433 -38.61 13.32 -4.81
CA VAL A 433 -38.21 13.60 -3.42
C VAL A 433 -36.70 13.58 -3.25
N VAL A 434 -36.15 14.56 -2.54
CA VAL A 434 -34.75 14.58 -2.10
C VAL A 434 -34.71 14.46 -0.58
N LEU A 435 -34.27 13.32 -0.09
CA LEU A 435 -34.07 13.05 1.33
C LEU A 435 -32.80 13.72 1.84
N VAL A 436 -32.88 14.24 3.05
CA VAL A 436 -31.76 14.82 3.77
C VAL A 436 -31.74 14.30 5.19
N CYS A 437 -30.56 13.97 5.67
CA CYS A 437 -30.29 13.75 7.09
C CYS A 437 -29.06 14.55 7.50
N GLU A 438 -28.60 14.40 8.75
CA GLU A 438 -27.48 15.17 9.29
C GLU A 438 -26.22 15.10 8.42
N PHE A 439 -25.88 13.90 7.90
CA PHE A 439 -24.65 13.65 7.13
C PHE A 439 -24.87 13.10 5.71
N GLY A 440 -26.10 12.77 5.32
CA GLY A 440 -26.47 12.25 4.00
C GLY A 440 -26.62 10.72 3.91
N GLU A 441 -26.08 9.97 4.88
CA GLU A 441 -26.06 8.49 4.82
C GLU A 441 -27.42 7.83 5.06
N ALA A 442 -28.13 8.22 6.14
CA ALA A 442 -29.43 7.64 6.45
C ALA A 442 -30.47 7.98 5.36
N SER A 443 -30.35 9.17 4.78
CA SER A 443 -31.16 9.59 3.65
C SER A 443 -30.79 8.83 2.38
N GLU A 444 -29.51 8.47 2.19
CA GLU A 444 -29.06 7.66 1.05
C GLU A 444 -29.55 6.21 1.14
N ALA A 445 -29.43 5.59 2.31
CA ALA A 445 -29.94 4.24 2.54
C ALA A 445 -31.46 4.16 2.30
N LEU A 446 -32.23 5.10 2.87
CA LEU A 446 -33.68 5.13 2.68
C LEU A 446 -34.05 5.41 1.22
N ALA A 447 -33.39 6.36 0.57
CA ALA A 447 -33.67 6.66 -0.82
C ALA A 447 -33.27 5.50 -1.76
N ARG A 448 -32.26 4.68 -1.41
CA ARG A 448 -31.90 3.47 -2.15
C ARG A 448 -33.01 2.43 -2.10
N HIS A 449 -33.51 2.15 -0.89
CA HIS A 449 -34.65 1.26 -0.70
C HIS A 449 -35.88 1.71 -1.49
N LEU A 450 -36.24 3.00 -1.39
CA LEU A 450 -37.39 3.55 -2.11
C LEU A 450 -37.20 3.54 -3.64
N ARG A 451 -35.96 3.62 -4.13
CA ARG A 451 -35.66 3.49 -5.56
C ARG A 451 -35.85 2.07 -6.07
N GLU A 452 -35.52 1.06 -5.26
CA GLU A 452 -35.80 -0.34 -5.57
C GLU A 452 -37.31 -0.62 -5.67
N GLU A 453 -38.12 0.09 -4.88
CA GLU A 453 -39.59 0.06 -4.95
C GLU A 453 -40.19 0.87 -6.11
N GLY A 454 -39.35 1.55 -6.90
CA GLY A 454 -39.75 2.28 -8.11
C GLY A 454 -40.05 3.77 -7.93
N TYR A 455 -39.80 4.35 -6.75
CA TYR A 455 -40.05 5.77 -6.49
C TYR A 455 -38.92 6.66 -7.04
N GLU A 456 -39.23 7.92 -7.40
CA GLU A 456 -38.22 8.89 -7.85
C GLU A 456 -37.60 9.65 -6.67
N VAL A 457 -36.82 8.92 -5.86
CA VAL A 457 -36.21 9.44 -4.63
C VAL A 457 -34.70 9.51 -4.73
N TYR A 458 -34.13 10.60 -4.23
CA TYR A 458 -32.69 10.85 -4.14
C TYR A 458 -32.30 11.23 -2.71
N SER A 459 -31.01 11.23 -2.42
CA SER A 459 -30.43 11.74 -1.17
C SER A 459 -29.46 12.86 -1.47
N LEU A 460 -29.48 13.94 -0.69
CA LEU A 460 -28.50 15.00 -0.87
C LEU A 460 -27.16 14.64 -0.22
N ARG A 461 -26.11 14.54 -1.04
CA ARG A 461 -24.76 14.24 -0.59
C ARG A 461 -24.25 15.32 0.36
N GLY A 462 -23.71 14.90 1.52
CA GLY A 462 -23.28 15.82 2.58
C GLY A 462 -24.40 16.36 3.47
N GLY A 463 -25.63 15.88 3.26
CA GLY A 463 -26.76 16.06 4.16
C GLY A 463 -27.10 17.52 4.46
N TYR A 464 -27.46 17.78 5.72
CA TYR A 464 -27.96 19.09 6.16
C TYR A 464 -26.93 20.22 6.00
N ARG A 465 -25.63 19.92 6.08
CA ARG A 465 -24.57 20.92 5.83
C ARG A 465 -24.58 21.40 4.38
N LYS A 466 -24.66 20.47 3.43
CA LYS A 466 -24.75 20.80 2.00
C LYS A 466 -26.04 21.55 1.69
N LEU A 467 -27.16 21.12 2.28
CA LEU A 467 -28.45 21.79 2.13
C LEU A 467 -28.37 23.28 2.55
N LYS A 468 -27.76 23.57 3.70
CA LYS A 468 -27.56 24.96 4.14
C LYS A 468 -26.72 25.78 3.18
N GLN A 469 -25.68 25.20 2.57
CA GLN A 469 -24.84 25.90 1.60
C GLN A 469 -25.62 26.24 0.32
N ILE A 470 -26.45 25.31 -0.16
CA ILE A 470 -27.27 25.51 -1.36
C ILE A 470 -28.33 26.59 -1.10
N ILE A 471 -29.02 26.53 0.06
CA ILE A 471 -30.04 27.52 0.43
C ILE A 471 -29.42 28.91 0.63
N ALA A 472 -28.18 29.01 1.13
CA ALA A 472 -27.50 30.30 1.33
C ALA A 472 -26.99 30.95 0.04
N GLN A 473 -26.99 30.21 -1.08
CA GLN A 473 -26.55 30.69 -2.41
C GLN A 473 -27.72 31.05 -3.33
N GLN A 474 -28.96 30.80 -2.88
CA GLN A 474 -30.22 31.21 -3.50
C GLN A 474 -30.77 32.43 -2.75
#